data_AF-X6LDT7-F1
#
_entry.id   AF-X6LDT7-F1
#
_cell.length_a   1.000
_cell.length_b   1.000
_cell.length_c   1.000
_cell.angle_alpha   90.00
_cell.angle_beta   90.00
_cell.angle_gamma   90.00
#
_symmetry.space_group_name_H-M   'P 1'
#
loop_
_entity.id
_entity.type
_entity.pdbx_description
1 polymer ?
#
loop_
_entity_poly.entity_id
_entity_poly.type
_entity_poly.pdbx_seq_one_letter_code
_entity_poly.pdbx_strand_id
1 'polypeptide(L)'
;GDFIYFDPPYHPISKNSFTKYISNGFSEKDQIRLRDFVLELSKNGVNVMLSNSDADFISNIYKKNFEIIKISAPRAGELGVQLEGFVEELIKDAGYEFVTKSKFIVASNALSQKLYTKQFQICESIYSTLDNSHYCQADFLIFNPKDKEKYIIIECKSQTSPGSVDEKYPYLNENIKAKYPYKTIIRCSSG
;
A
#
# COMPACT_ATOMS: atom_id res chain seq x y z
N GLY A 1 2.74 10.47 -12.81
CA GLY A 1 3.57 9.26 -12.62
C GLY A 1 3.06 8.54 -11.41
N ASP A 2 2.10 7.65 -11.62
CA ASP A 2 1.31 7.05 -10.54
C ASP A 2 2.15 6.09 -9.71
N PHE A 3 1.73 5.81 -8.47
CA PHE A 3 2.35 4.77 -7.65
C PHE A 3 1.30 3.70 -7.36
N ILE A 4 1.61 2.43 -7.64
CA ILE A 4 0.67 1.32 -7.49
C ILE A 4 1.29 0.25 -6.60
N TYR A 5 0.54 -0.19 -5.59
CA TYR A 5 0.94 -1.31 -4.74
C TYR A 5 0.09 -2.57 -5.02
N PHE A 6 0.76 -3.73 -5.01
CA PHE A 6 0.15 -5.04 -5.26
C PHE A 6 0.27 -5.97 -4.04
N ASP A 7 -0.85 -6.58 -3.66
CA ASP A 7 -0.93 -7.61 -2.62
C ASP A 7 -1.63 -8.87 -3.14
N PRO A 8 -0.96 -9.67 -3.98
CA PRO A 8 -1.54 -10.91 -4.46
C PRO A 8 -1.65 -11.95 -3.34
N PRO A 9 -2.44 -13.03 -3.55
CA PRO A 9 -2.33 -14.22 -2.73
C PRO A 9 -0.88 -14.67 -2.60
N TYR A 10 -0.41 -14.87 -1.37
CA TYR A 10 0.99 -15.18 -1.09
C TYR A 10 1.35 -16.58 -1.60
N HIS A 11 2.53 -16.70 -2.21
CA HIS A 11 3.04 -18.02 -2.59
C HIS A 11 3.39 -18.83 -1.31
N PRO A 12 3.08 -20.13 -1.26
CA PRO A 12 3.40 -20.96 -0.09
C PRO A 12 4.91 -21.10 0.09
N ILE A 13 5.41 -20.92 1.32
CA ILE A 13 6.84 -21.05 1.65
C ILE A 13 7.28 -22.52 1.67
N SER A 14 6.36 -23.47 1.86
CA SER A 14 6.67 -24.90 1.82
C SER A 14 5.55 -25.71 1.15
N LYS A 15 5.87 -26.89 0.59
CA LYS A 15 4.87 -27.81 -0.01
C LYS A 15 3.75 -28.22 0.98
N ASN A 16 4.00 -28.12 2.29
CA ASN A 16 3.06 -28.50 3.34
C ASN A 16 2.29 -27.30 3.93
N SER A 17 2.59 -26.07 3.52
CA SER A 17 1.77 -24.91 3.89
C SER A 17 0.55 -24.83 2.97
N PHE A 18 -0.35 -25.79 3.12
CA PHE A 18 -1.69 -25.74 2.51
C PHE A 18 -2.52 -24.69 3.24
N THR A 19 -2.45 -23.44 2.79
CA THR A 19 -3.45 -22.43 3.13
C THR A 19 -4.70 -22.66 2.29
N LYS A 20 -5.89 -22.60 2.92
CA LYS A 20 -7.19 -22.80 2.26
C LYS A 20 -7.43 -21.87 1.06
N TYR A 21 -6.66 -20.81 0.89
CA TYR A 21 -6.66 -19.91 -0.28
C TYR A 21 -6.28 -20.59 -1.60
N ILE A 22 -5.62 -21.75 -1.56
CA ILE A 22 -5.27 -22.53 -2.77
C ILE A 22 -6.52 -23.11 -3.45
N SER A 23 -7.68 -23.18 -2.76
CA SER A 23 -8.88 -23.75 -3.37
C SER A 23 -9.43 -22.93 -4.55
N ASN A 24 -8.98 -21.68 -4.77
CA ASN A 24 -9.42 -20.80 -5.87
C ASN A 24 -8.29 -20.13 -6.69
N GLY A 25 -7.19 -20.82 -6.99
CA GLY A 25 -6.58 -20.66 -8.32
C GLY A 25 -5.61 -19.48 -8.61
N PHE A 26 -4.82 -18.99 -7.63
CA PHE A 26 -3.66 -18.12 -7.94
C PHE A 26 -2.38 -18.94 -8.05
N SER A 27 -2.04 -19.34 -9.27
CA SER A 27 -0.93 -20.26 -9.56
C SER A 27 0.41 -19.53 -9.69
N GLU A 28 1.50 -20.28 -9.79
CA GLU A 28 2.81 -19.72 -10.19
C GLU A 28 2.74 -18.99 -11.54
N LYS A 29 1.87 -19.43 -12.47
CA LYS A 29 1.66 -18.73 -13.74
C LYS A 29 1.02 -17.36 -13.53
N ASP A 30 0.12 -17.23 -12.55
CA ASP A 30 -0.51 -15.96 -12.22
C ASP A 30 0.47 -15.02 -11.51
N GLN A 31 1.36 -15.54 -10.66
CA GLN A 31 2.48 -14.78 -10.09
C GLN A 31 3.42 -14.23 -11.17
N ILE A 32 3.77 -15.07 -12.16
CA ILE A 32 4.58 -14.69 -13.32
C ILE A 32 3.86 -13.62 -14.15
N ARG A 33 2.56 -13.80 -14.42
CA ARG A 33 1.75 -12.81 -15.16
C ARG A 33 1.67 -11.48 -14.42
N LEU A 34 1.50 -11.50 -13.10
CA LEU A 34 1.50 -10.31 -12.28
C LEU A 34 2.85 -9.61 -12.33
N ARG A 35 3.96 -10.33 -12.18
CA ARG A 35 5.31 -9.76 -12.35
C ARG A 35 5.46 -9.05 -13.69
N ASP A 36 5.04 -9.66 -14.79
CA ASP A 36 5.18 -9.07 -16.12
C ASP A 36 4.38 -7.78 -16.25
N PHE A 37 3.16 -7.77 -15.71
CA PHE A 37 2.32 -6.57 -15.64
C PHE A 37 2.94 -5.45 -14.80
N VAL A 38 3.45 -5.77 -13.60
CA VAL A 38 4.13 -4.81 -12.72
C VAL A 38 5.38 -4.23 -13.38
N LEU A 39 6.12 -5.06 -14.12
CA LEU A 39 7.29 -4.62 -14.88
C LEU A 39 6.93 -3.69 -16.04
N GLU A 40 5.83 -3.97 -16.74
CA GLU A 40 5.32 -3.10 -17.80
C GLU A 40 4.92 -1.73 -17.25
N LEU A 41 4.18 -1.69 -16.13
CA LEU A 41 3.84 -0.44 -15.44
C LEU A 41 5.10 0.33 -15.04
N SER A 42 6.08 -0.35 -14.45
CA SER A 42 7.36 0.25 -14.06
C SER A 42 8.10 0.89 -15.25
N LYS A 43 8.15 0.19 -16.39
CA LYS A 43 8.76 0.70 -17.63
C LYS A 43 8.03 1.93 -18.18
N ASN A 44 6.72 2.03 -17.94
CA ASN A 44 5.91 3.18 -18.34
C ASN A 44 5.99 4.35 -17.33
N GLY A 45 6.93 4.32 -16.39
CA GLY A 45 7.17 5.41 -15.44
C GLY A 45 6.19 5.42 -14.25
N VAL A 46 5.49 4.31 -14.00
CA VAL A 46 4.68 4.09 -12.81
C VAL A 46 5.58 3.53 -11.72
N ASN A 47 5.60 4.15 -10.54
CA ASN A 47 6.30 3.59 -9.40
C ASN A 47 5.49 2.41 -8.85
N VAL A 48 6.13 1.28 -8.54
CA VAL A 48 5.42 0.08 -8.13
C VAL A 48 6.03 -0.53 -6.87
N MET A 49 5.18 -1.09 -6.02
CA MET A 49 5.59 -1.89 -4.86
C MET A 49 4.72 -3.14 -4.80
N LEU A 50 5.30 -4.28 -4.45
CA LEU A 50 4.57 -5.55 -4.37
C LEU A 50 5.03 -6.29 -3.13
N SER A 51 4.07 -6.83 -2.38
CA SER A 51 4.37 -7.71 -1.25
C SER A 51 4.01 -9.16 -1.56
N ASN A 52 4.74 -10.10 -0.96
CA ASN A 52 4.52 -11.53 -1.12
C ASN A 52 5.36 -12.28 -0.08
N SER A 53 5.25 -13.61 -0.06
CA SER A 53 6.08 -14.51 0.75
C SER A 53 7.56 -14.42 0.41
N ASP A 54 8.43 -14.76 1.37
CA ASP A 54 9.87 -14.95 1.15
C ASP A 54 10.20 -16.33 0.55
N ALA A 55 9.32 -16.85 -0.31
CA ALA A 55 9.57 -18.11 -1.00
C ALA A 55 10.62 -17.94 -2.10
N ASP A 56 11.47 -18.95 -2.30
CA ASP A 56 12.52 -18.94 -3.33
C ASP A 56 11.97 -18.64 -4.73
N PHE A 57 10.81 -19.23 -5.06
CA PHE A 57 10.14 -18.98 -6.34
C PHE A 57 9.88 -17.48 -6.56
N ILE A 58 9.30 -16.80 -5.56
CA ILE A 58 8.97 -15.38 -5.65
C ILE A 58 10.22 -14.52 -5.77
N SER A 59 11.21 -14.76 -4.90
CA SER A 59 12.48 -14.04 -4.96
C SER A 59 13.14 -14.21 -6.33
N ASN A 60 13.09 -15.41 -6.91
CA ASN A 60 13.67 -15.69 -8.22
C ASN A 60 12.99 -14.95 -9.37
N ILE A 61 11.66 -14.78 -9.33
CA ILE A 61 10.95 -14.11 -10.43
C ILE A 61 11.06 -12.58 -10.36
N TYR A 62 11.23 -11.96 -9.19
CA TYR A 62 11.28 -10.49 -9.06
C TYR A 62 12.71 -9.90 -9.00
N LYS A 63 13.71 -10.61 -8.44
CA LYS A 63 15.05 -10.07 -8.13
C LYS A 63 15.81 -9.45 -9.29
N LYS A 64 15.47 -9.81 -10.53
CA LYS A 64 16.14 -9.30 -11.73
C LYS A 64 15.79 -7.84 -12.02
N ASN A 65 14.58 -7.43 -11.67
CA ASN A 65 14.02 -6.15 -12.12
C ASN A 65 13.58 -5.24 -10.97
N PHE A 66 13.54 -5.76 -9.76
CA PHE A 66 13.08 -5.02 -8.58
C PHE A 66 14.04 -5.22 -7.42
N GLU A 67 14.16 -4.18 -6.59
CA GLU A 67 14.79 -4.30 -5.29
C GLU A 67 13.89 -5.16 -4.38
N ILE A 68 14.49 -6.12 -3.68
CA ILE A 68 13.78 -6.98 -2.73
C ILE A 68 14.22 -6.60 -1.33
N ILE A 69 13.25 -6.15 -0.53
CA ILE A 69 13.43 -5.85 0.89
C ILE A 69 12.77 -6.98 1.68
N LYS A 70 13.58 -7.76 2.41
CA LYS A 70 13.08 -8.81 3.29
C LYS A 70 12.71 -8.23 4.64
N ILE A 71 11.49 -8.52 5.10
CA ILE A 71 10.98 -7.99 6.36
C ILE A 71 10.41 -9.14 7.16
N SER A 72 10.80 -9.23 8.42
CA SER A 72 10.41 -10.32 9.32
C SER A 72 9.10 -9.97 10.01
N ALA A 73 7.99 -10.54 9.56
CA ALA A 73 6.67 -10.34 10.16
C ALA A 73 6.26 -11.54 11.04
N PRO A 74 5.81 -11.35 12.29
CA PRO A 74 5.09 -12.38 13.03
C PRO A 74 3.72 -12.68 12.38
N ARG A 75 3.15 -13.86 12.64
CA ARG A 75 2.03 -14.51 11.92
C ARG A 75 0.81 -13.61 11.61
N ALA A 76 0.17 -13.93 10.48
CA ALA A 76 -0.98 -13.31 9.78
C ALA A 76 -2.33 -13.16 10.55
N GLY A 77 -2.36 -13.08 11.88
CA GLY A 77 -3.60 -13.04 12.65
C GLY A 77 -4.14 -11.65 13.01
N GLU A 78 -3.31 -10.59 12.97
CA GLU A 78 -3.69 -9.23 13.40
C GLU A 78 -3.38 -8.19 12.30
N LEU A 79 -3.82 -8.50 11.08
CA LEU A 79 -3.30 -7.94 9.82
C LEU A 79 -3.38 -6.41 9.67
N GLY A 80 -4.44 -5.73 10.13
CA GLY A 80 -4.61 -4.28 9.86
C GLY A 80 -3.63 -3.38 10.62
N VAL A 81 -3.54 -3.56 11.95
CA VAL A 81 -2.61 -2.78 12.80
C VAL A 81 -1.16 -3.18 12.51
N GLN A 82 -0.92 -4.47 12.23
CA GLN A 82 0.40 -4.95 11.83
C GLN A 82 0.82 -4.38 10.45
N LEU A 83 -0.12 -4.23 9.51
CA LEU A 83 0.12 -3.64 8.18
C LEU A 83 0.51 -2.17 8.27
N GLU A 84 -0.26 -1.38 9.03
CA GLU A 84 0.09 0.02 9.27
C GLU A 84 1.44 0.15 9.99
N GLY A 85 1.69 -0.68 11.00
CA GLY A 85 2.98 -0.71 11.70
C GLY A 85 4.15 -0.99 10.77
N PHE A 86 4.02 -2.00 9.90
CA PHE A 86 5.02 -2.34 8.89
C PHE A 86 5.27 -1.20 7.89
N VAL A 87 4.19 -0.57 7.40
CA VAL A 87 4.31 0.58 6.49
C VAL A 87 5.02 1.72 7.18
N GLU A 88 4.69 1.98 8.43
CA GLU A 88 5.34 3.01 9.22
C GLU A 88 6.84 2.74 9.43
N GLU A 89 7.23 1.49 9.70
CA GLU A 89 8.63 1.08 9.80
C GLU A 89 9.38 1.32 8.49
N LEU A 90 8.80 0.93 7.35
CA LEU A 90 9.38 1.20 6.04
C LEU A 90 9.56 2.70 5.75
N ILE A 91 8.58 3.52 6.14
CA ILE A 91 8.67 4.98 6.00
C ILE A 91 9.83 5.53 6.85
N LYS A 92 9.99 5.04 8.08
CA LYS A 92 11.10 5.42 8.97
C LYS A 92 12.45 5.00 8.40
N ASP A 93 12.58 3.76 7.94
CA ASP A 93 13.81 3.22 7.35
C ASP A 93 14.22 3.98 6.08
N ALA A 94 13.24 4.50 5.32
CA ALA A 94 13.48 5.38 4.17
C ALA A 94 13.91 6.81 4.56
N GLY A 95 14.04 7.10 5.85
CA GLY A 95 14.53 8.36 6.41
C GLY A 95 13.47 9.46 6.54
N TYR A 96 12.19 9.11 6.63
CA TYR A 96 11.12 10.08 6.89
C TYR A 96 10.92 10.27 8.39
N GLU A 97 10.78 11.53 8.80
CA GLU A 97 10.53 11.88 10.20
C GLU A 97 9.04 12.13 10.46
N PHE A 98 8.57 11.67 11.62
CA PHE A 98 7.18 11.85 12.01
C PHE A 98 6.89 13.29 12.44
N VAL A 99 5.81 13.86 11.92
CA VAL A 99 5.25 15.14 12.37
C VAL A 99 3.76 14.98 12.62
N THR A 100 3.27 15.56 13.72
CA THR A 100 1.84 15.51 14.05
C THR A 100 0.99 16.21 12.98
N LYS A 101 -0.22 15.69 12.72
CA LYS A 101 -1.15 16.25 11.72
C LYS A 101 -1.34 17.77 11.80
N SER A 102 -1.42 18.34 13.00
CA SER A 102 -1.57 19.78 13.22
C SER A 102 -0.38 20.62 12.77
N LYS A 103 0.82 20.04 12.71
CA LYS A 103 2.07 20.71 12.35
C LYS A 103 2.56 20.32 10.95
N PHE A 104 2.01 19.26 10.36
CA PHE A 104 2.54 18.65 9.14
C PHE A 104 2.64 19.63 7.96
N ILE A 105 1.58 20.42 7.71
CA ILE A 105 1.57 21.40 6.61
C ILE A 105 2.59 22.52 6.86
N VAL A 106 2.72 23.00 8.09
CA VAL A 106 3.70 24.04 8.43
C VAL A 106 5.12 23.49 8.28
N ALA A 107 5.39 22.29 8.81
CA ALA A 107 6.68 21.64 8.74
C ALA A 107 7.10 21.32 7.30
N SER A 108 6.20 20.79 6.48
CA SER A 108 6.50 20.47 5.06
C SER A 108 6.77 21.70 4.19
N ASN A 109 6.22 22.87 4.53
CA ASN A 109 6.56 24.11 3.81
C ASN A 109 7.84 24.78 4.35
N ALA A 110 8.27 24.47 5.57
CA ALA A 110 9.39 25.13 6.24
C ALA A 110 10.70 24.31 6.26
N LEU A 111 10.59 22.98 6.25
CA LEU A 111 11.73 22.07 6.41
C LEU A 111 12.12 21.44 5.07
N SER A 112 13.43 21.28 4.87
CA SER A 112 13.99 20.58 3.69
C SER A 112 14.31 19.12 3.99
N GLN A 113 13.44 18.44 4.74
CA GLN A 113 13.61 17.04 5.13
C GLN A 113 12.38 16.20 4.77
N LYS A 114 12.56 14.88 4.73
CA LYS A 114 11.47 13.94 4.47
C LYS A 114 10.57 13.83 5.70
N LEU A 115 9.26 14.00 5.54
CA LEU A 115 8.30 14.03 6.64
C LEU A 115 7.12 13.08 6.37
N TYR A 116 6.55 12.52 7.43
CA TYR A 116 5.26 11.84 7.34
C TYR A 116 4.34 12.17 8.52
N THR A 117 3.03 12.05 8.29
CA THR A 117 2.00 12.09 9.34
C THR A 117 1.04 10.93 9.14
N LYS A 118 0.23 10.64 10.15
CA LYS A 118 -0.80 9.59 10.13
C LYS A 118 -2.20 10.17 10.22
N GLN A 119 -3.20 9.44 9.74
CA GLN A 119 -4.64 9.74 9.90
C GLN A 119 -4.95 11.21 9.53
N PHE A 120 -4.49 11.63 8.36
CA PHE A 120 -4.55 13.02 7.90
C PHE A 120 -5.78 13.25 7.01
N GLN A 121 -6.58 14.26 7.33
CA GLN A 121 -7.76 14.62 6.55
C GLN A 121 -7.35 15.26 5.21
N ILE A 122 -7.82 14.68 4.10
CA ILE A 122 -7.34 15.04 2.76
C ILE A 122 -8.37 15.83 1.96
N CYS A 123 -9.61 15.36 1.94
CA CYS A 123 -10.68 15.96 1.17
C CYS A 123 -12.05 15.55 1.73
N GLU A 124 -13.10 16.16 1.20
CA GLU A 124 -14.47 15.67 1.42
C GLU A 124 -14.69 14.36 0.68
N SER A 125 -15.44 13.46 1.31
CA SER A 125 -15.90 12.20 0.70
C SER A 125 -16.96 12.47 -0.37
N ILE A 126 -16.98 11.69 -1.45
CA ILE A 126 -18.06 11.72 -2.45
C ILE A 126 -19.44 11.31 -1.89
N TYR A 127 -19.48 10.75 -0.68
CA TYR A 127 -20.69 10.31 0.01
C TYR A 127 -20.97 11.10 1.29
N SER A 128 -20.46 12.34 1.38
CA SER A 128 -20.61 13.21 2.56
C SER A 128 -22.06 13.43 3.04
N THR A 129 -23.05 13.02 2.24
CA THR A 129 -24.48 13.08 2.54
C THR A 129 -25.10 11.77 3.07
N LEU A 130 -24.39 10.63 3.00
CA LEU A 130 -24.99 9.30 3.26
C LEU A 130 -24.62 8.65 4.61
N ASP A 131 -23.46 8.94 5.22
CA ASP A 131 -23.04 8.23 6.46
C ASP A 131 -22.34 9.08 7.54
N ASN A 132 -22.45 10.41 7.50
CA ASN A 132 -21.71 11.34 8.38
C ASN A 132 -20.17 11.23 8.29
N SER A 133 -19.59 10.42 7.39
CA SER A 133 -18.16 10.44 7.07
C SER A 133 -17.88 11.54 6.05
N HIS A 134 -17.88 12.78 6.53
CA HIS A 134 -17.73 13.94 5.65
C HIS A 134 -16.36 14.01 4.95
N TYR A 135 -15.35 13.32 5.48
CA TYR A 135 -13.98 13.48 5.02
C TYR A 135 -13.23 12.17 4.84
N CYS A 136 -12.42 12.11 3.78
CA CYS A 136 -11.43 11.06 3.57
C CYS A 136 -10.21 11.34 4.44
N GLN A 137 -9.80 10.33 5.22
CA GLN A 137 -8.58 10.35 6.02
C GLN A 137 -7.58 9.36 5.45
N ALA A 138 -6.37 9.85 5.21
CA ALA A 138 -5.25 9.03 4.81
C ALA A 138 -4.57 8.37 6.00
N ASP A 139 -4.30 7.08 5.88
CA ASP A 139 -3.55 6.35 6.91
C ASP A 139 -2.15 6.93 7.08
N PHE A 140 -1.48 7.28 5.97
CA PHE A 140 -0.26 8.11 5.96
C PHE A 140 -0.28 9.18 4.87
N LEU A 141 0.32 10.32 5.18
CA LEU A 141 0.65 11.36 4.20
C LEU A 141 2.16 11.63 4.30
N ILE A 142 2.88 11.49 3.19
CA ILE A 142 4.33 11.68 3.13
C ILE A 142 4.69 12.90 2.28
N PHE A 143 5.79 13.56 2.67
CA PHE A 143 6.38 14.71 2.01
C PHE A 143 7.87 14.46 1.81
N ASN A 144 8.35 14.69 0.59
CA ASN A 144 9.77 14.65 0.26
C ASN A 144 10.11 15.91 -0.54
N PRO A 145 11.03 16.77 -0.05
CA PRO A 145 11.33 18.06 -0.68
C PRO A 145 11.96 17.93 -2.07
N LYS A 146 12.47 16.74 -2.43
CA LYS A 146 13.07 16.46 -3.74
C LYS A 146 12.07 15.89 -4.75
N ASP A 147 10.90 15.45 -4.31
CA ASP A 147 9.93 14.84 -5.20
C ASP A 147 9.19 15.92 -6.01
N LYS A 148 8.87 15.59 -7.27
CA LYS A 148 8.05 16.47 -8.12
C LYS A 148 6.62 16.63 -7.59
N GLU A 149 6.16 15.63 -6.84
CA GLU A 149 4.86 15.65 -6.19
C GLU A 149 4.99 16.24 -4.79
N LYS A 150 4.11 17.19 -4.45
CA LYS A 150 4.17 17.84 -3.15
C LYS A 150 3.90 16.86 -2.01
N TYR A 151 2.91 15.99 -2.16
CA TYR A 151 2.59 14.95 -1.18
C TYR A 151 2.23 13.64 -1.85
N ILE A 152 2.41 12.54 -1.13
CA ILE A 152 1.93 11.21 -1.52
C ILE A 152 1.09 10.65 -0.37
N ILE A 153 -0.05 10.06 -0.73
CA ILE A 153 -1.01 9.46 0.19
C ILE A 153 -0.74 7.96 0.26
N ILE A 154 -0.78 7.35 1.44
CA ILE A 154 -0.73 5.89 1.61
C ILE A 154 -1.94 5.45 2.43
N GLU A 155 -2.73 4.55 1.86
CA GLU A 155 -3.88 3.89 2.47
C GLU A 155 -3.51 2.45 2.80
N CYS A 156 -3.76 1.98 4.02
CA CYS A 156 -3.61 0.58 4.44
C CYS A 156 -5.00 -0.04 4.61
N LYS A 157 -5.24 -1.18 3.96
CA LYS A 157 -6.52 -1.89 4.00
C LYS A 157 -6.25 -3.37 4.24
N SER A 158 -6.89 -3.96 5.25
CA SER A 158 -6.75 -5.39 5.56
C SER A 158 -8.04 -6.14 5.28
N GLN A 159 -7.95 -7.31 4.66
CA GLN A 159 -9.07 -8.18 4.36
C GLN A 159 -9.18 -9.31 5.41
N THR A 160 -10.39 -9.54 5.92
CA THR A 160 -10.66 -10.62 6.89
C THR A 160 -11.45 -11.79 6.32
N SER A 161 -11.96 -11.72 5.07
CA SER A 161 -12.59 -12.87 4.39
C SER A 161 -12.53 -12.82 2.85
N PRO A 162 -12.40 -13.96 2.14
CA PRO A 162 -12.50 -14.01 0.69
C PRO A 162 -13.90 -13.59 0.22
N GLY A 163 -13.97 -12.62 -0.70
CA GLY A 163 -15.25 -12.08 -1.19
C GLY A 163 -15.78 -10.87 -0.40
N SER A 164 -15.18 -10.51 0.75
CA SER A 164 -15.34 -9.17 1.30
C SER A 164 -14.48 -8.19 0.51
N VAL A 165 -14.86 -7.93 -0.74
CA VAL A 165 -14.72 -6.57 -1.23
C VAL A 165 -15.54 -5.77 -0.23
N ASP A 166 -14.89 -5.28 0.83
CA ASP A 166 -15.52 -4.37 1.78
C ASP A 166 -16.25 -3.36 0.92
N GLU A 167 -17.52 -3.11 1.22
CA GLU A 167 -18.34 -2.14 0.49
C GLU A 167 -17.59 -0.79 0.31
N LYS A 168 -16.58 -0.53 1.16
CA LYS A 168 -15.63 0.58 1.15
C LYS A 168 -14.55 0.58 0.07
N TYR A 169 -14.17 -0.53 -0.55
CA TYR A 169 -13.09 -0.55 -1.56
C TYR A 169 -13.49 0.12 -2.88
N PRO A 170 -14.69 -0.14 -3.43
CA PRO A 170 -15.24 0.67 -4.52
C PRO A 170 -15.34 2.15 -4.14
N TYR A 171 -15.78 2.47 -2.92
CA TYR A 171 -15.88 3.85 -2.45
C TYR A 171 -14.53 4.55 -2.29
N LEU A 172 -13.50 3.85 -1.83
CA LEU A 172 -12.13 4.34 -1.78
C LEU A 172 -11.61 4.61 -3.20
N ASN A 173 -11.83 3.68 -4.13
CA ASN A 173 -11.43 3.84 -5.52
C ASN A 173 -12.13 5.03 -6.18
N GLU A 174 -13.43 5.21 -5.96
CA GLU A 174 -14.16 6.36 -6.47
C GLU A 174 -13.73 7.68 -5.81
N ASN A 175 -13.44 7.69 -4.50
CA ASN A 175 -12.86 8.86 -3.84
C ASN A 175 -11.46 9.20 -4.39
N ILE A 176 -10.62 8.20 -4.66
CA ILE A 176 -9.29 8.41 -5.24
C ILE A 176 -9.40 9.02 -6.63
N LYS A 177 -10.28 8.48 -7.49
CA LYS A 177 -10.50 9.01 -8.84
C LYS A 177 -11.12 10.40 -8.85
N ALA A 178 -12.08 10.66 -7.96
CA ALA A 178 -12.93 11.84 -8.04
C ALA A 178 -12.49 12.99 -7.13
N LYS A 179 -11.77 12.72 -6.03
CA LYS A 179 -11.56 13.69 -4.94
C LYS A 179 -10.13 13.79 -4.41
N TYR A 180 -9.32 12.73 -4.48
CA TYR A 180 -7.99 12.79 -3.88
C TYR A 180 -7.08 13.77 -4.64
N PRO A 181 -6.50 14.78 -3.97
CA PRO A 181 -5.73 15.85 -4.61
C PRO A 181 -4.28 15.45 -4.91
N TYR A 182 -3.83 14.31 -4.40
CA TYR A 182 -2.45 13.85 -4.49
C TYR A 182 -2.38 12.40 -4.93
N LYS A 183 -1.21 11.99 -5.43
CA LYS A 183 -0.98 10.59 -5.78
C LYS A 183 -1.16 9.69 -4.58
N THR A 184 -1.80 8.56 -4.82
CA THR A 184 -2.24 7.66 -3.76
C THR A 184 -1.71 6.26 -3.97
N ILE A 185 -1.16 5.71 -2.91
CA ILE A 185 -0.66 4.35 -2.77
C ILE A 185 -1.68 3.59 -1.93
N ILE A 186 -2.23 2.50 -2.45
CA ILE A 186 -3.13 1.65 -1.66
C ILE A 186 -2.42 0.34 -1.33
N ARG A 187 -2.19 0.10 -0.05
CA ARG A 187 -1.68 -1.14 0.49
C ARG A 187 -2.80 -2.05 0.96
N CYS A 188 -2.98 -3.19 0.30
CA CYS A 188 -3.81 -4.28 0.80
C CYS A 188 -3.00 -5.32 1.57
N SER A 189 -3.64 -5.99 2.54
CA SER A 189 -3.21 -7.30 3.06
C SER A 189 -4.38 -8.29 2.99
N SER A 190 -4.24 -9.38 2.24
CA SER A 190 -5.14 -10.54 2.32
C SER A 190 -4.69 -11.47 3.45
N GLY A 191 -5.59 -11.80 4.38
CA GLY A 191 -5.36 -12.85 5.37
C GLY A 191 -5.45 -14.25 4.78
#